data_AF-A0A2N3A7I1-F1
#
_entry.id   AF-A0A2N3A7I1-F1
#
_cell.length_a   1.000
_cell.length_b   1.000
_cell.length_c   1.000
_cell.angle_alpha   90.00
_cell.angle_beta   90.00
_cell.angle_gamma   90.00
#
_symmetry.space_group_name_H-M   'P 1'
#
loop_
_entity.id
_entity.type
_entity.pdbx_description
1 polymer ?
#
loop_
_entity_poly.entity_id
_entity_poly.type
_entity_poly.pdbx_seq_one_letter_code
_entity_poly.pdbx_strand_id
1 'polypeptide(L)'
;MLSDLQMKQKFYFRPVLPAKAFLIMSIALLLVLFSASKLYADHKIDSLKTALKLAKTDTASIKIYGQLGERYTKMSLHDSALVYFTKALELSEKQKSEKFKYLIYNQLGLLFLASGNYSITLDYYFKMLSMLDGESSVEHDTTSLGSKYASLYVQMGTCYFYLENLAKSLEYFQKSLDKVMQKATINPAYKEFESQLVLYINMGSVHLSGRAFDKAQANFEKALEMNRPLNNQIYYGVLYNNLGIVYKEKKDFEKAFDYYNQALQIRKSLQDSAGMAQVYNNLGDCYYLTGDYQKSIESLDKALAISRKVRNIRSQMKAANFLSLAHEKVNRYSDALEMHRLYKQLHDSIINTEQIQTSARLELQYHYEKQRKESELKQEIMLARKERKALIYMVIAAAFLFSLIIVMLLNRNQRIKMKQVRLIKESLELEQRNLNLEKQNLLLEKQNLQLELEYRNKELATHVMYLVNKNEFLSSVTEKLLAIRHMLLPENKVVVQEVIREMKSNIDNTVWGEFEVRFQNVHQDFYQKLGEKYPDLTPNETKLCAFLRLNMTTKDISAITFQSLKSIQVARARLRKRMGITRDDNLVTILQQL
;
A
#
# COMPACT_ATOMS: atom_id res chain seq x y z
N MET A 1 -32.89 -38.00 -53.57
CA MET A 1 -31.82 -38.28 -54.55
C MET A 1 -30.55 -38.52 -53.75
N LEU A 2 -29.95 -39.71 -53.65
CA LEU A 2 -29.93 -40.88 -54.52
C LEU A 2 -30.40 -42.15 -53.78
N SER A 3 -31.36 -42.82 -54.39
CA SER A 3 -31.63 -44.24 -54.28
C SER A 3 -30.71 -44.98 -55.25
N ASP A 4 -30.08 -46.06 -54.79
CA ASP A 4 -29.93 -47.32 -55.53
C ASP A 4 -28.85 -48.16 -54.87
N LEU A 5 -29.24 -49.29 -54.28
CA LEU A 5 -28.42 -50.50 -54.33
C LEU A 5 -29.29 -51.73 -54.00
N GLN A 6 -30.03 -52.19 -54.99
CA GLN A 6 -30.28 -53.62 -55.17
C GLN A 6 -29.81 -54.03 -56.57
N MET A 7 -28.75 -54.83 -56.64
CA MET A 7 -28.67 -55.87 -57.65
C MET A 7 -27.89 -57.08 -57.14
N LYS A 8 -28.51 -58.25 -57.36
CA LYS A 8 -28.00 -59.59 -57.08
C LYS A 8 -27.03 -60.07 -58.18
N GLN A 9 -26.04 -60.84 -57.73
CA GLN A 9 -25.43 -62.03 -58.36
C GLN A 9 -24.63 -61.92 -59.68
N LYS A 10 -23.34 -62.28 -59.61
CA LYS A 10 -22.83 -63.58 -60.11
C LYS A 10 -21.35 -63.79 -59.77
N PHE A 11 -21.02 -65.03 -59.45
CA PHE A 11 -19.69 -65.58 -59.20
C PHE A 11 -18.75 -65.42 -60.40
N TYR A 12 -17.49 -65.05 -60.14
CA TYR A 12 -16.33 -65.47 -60.93
C TYR A 12 -15.23 -65.94 -59.98
N PHE A 13 -14.69 -67.12 -60.27
CA PHE A 13 -13.56 -67.77 -59.63
C PHE A 13 -12.38 -66.79 -59.42
N ARG A 14 -11.82 -66.76 -58.21
CA ARG A 14 -10.46 -66.26 -57.95
C ARG A 14 -9.57 -67.42 -57.48
N PRO A 15 -8.29 -67.47 -57.89
CA PRO A 15 -7.38 -68.52 -57.48
C PRO A 15 -7.13 -68.45 -55.97
N VAL A 16 -7.04 -69.62 -55.35
CA VAL A 16 -6.77 -69.82 -53.94
C VAL A 16 -5.34 -69.34 -53.64
N LEU A 17 -5.19 -68.13 -53.12
CA LEU A 17 -4.01 -67.78 -52.33
C LEU A 17 -4.12 -68.49 -50.97
N PRO A 18 -3.06 -69.14 -50.47
CA PRO A 18 -3.11 -69.89 -49.22
C PRO A 18 -3.52 -68.96 -48.06
N ALA A 19 -4.34 -69.44 -47.13
CA ALA A 19 -4.89 -68.66 -46.01
C ALA A 19 -3.82 -67.87 -45.20
N LYS A 20 -2.55 -68.33 -45.21
CA LYS A 20 -1.40 -67.61 -44.66
C LYS A 20 -1.11 -66.28 -45.38
N ALA A 21 -1.24 -66.23 -46.71
CA ALA A 21 -1.05 -65.01 -47.50
C ALA A 21 -2.15 -63.97 -47.26
N PHE A 22 -3.40 -64.40 -47.04
CA PHE A 22 -4.51 -63.49 -46.70
C PHE A 22 -4.37 -62.91 -45.28
N LEU A 23 -3.88 -63.71 -44.33
CA LEU A 23 -3.55 -63.26 -42.97
C LEU A 23 -2.36 -62.29 -42.97
N ILE A 24 -1.29 -62.59 -43.71
CA ILE A 24 -0.13 -61.70 -43.86
C ILE A 24 -0.51 -60.41 -44.58
N MET A 25 -1.34 -60.47 -45.62
CA MET A 25 -1.77 -59.28 -46.37
C MET A 25 -2.76 -58.42 -45.59
N SER A 26 -3.61 -59.01 -44.74
CA SER A 26 -4.51 -58.26 -43.84
C SER A 26 -3.78 -57.66 -42.65
N ILE A 27 -2.77 -58.34 -42.09
CA ILE A 27 -1.85 -57.79 -41.08
C ILE A 27 -1.01 -56.67 -41.70
N ALA A 28 -0.50 -56.84 -42.91
CA ALA A 28 0.25 -55.80 -43.63
C ALA A 28 -0.65 -54.61 -43.97
N LEU A 29 -1.90 -54.82 -44.41
CA LEU A 29 -2.84 -53.73 -44.68
C LEU A 29 -3.25 -53.01 -43.39
N LEU A 30 -3.44 -53.72 -42.28
CA LEU A 30 -3.68 -53.13 -40.96
C LEU A 30 -2.47 -52.34 -40.46
N LEU A 31 -1.25 -52.87 -40.64
CA LEU A 31 -0.02 -52.17 -40.31
C LEU A 31 0.18 -50.94 -41.18
N VAL A 32 -0.14 -51.01 -42.48
CA VAL A 32 -0.08 -49.87 -43.41
C VAL A 32 -1.16 -48.84 -43.11
N LEU A 33 -2.38 -49.24 -42.73
CA LEU A 33 -3.44 -48.33 -42.32
C LEU A 33 -3.15 -47.69 -40.95
N PHE A 34 -2.57 -48.45 -40.02
CA PHE A 34 -2.16 -47.95 -38.72
C PHE A 34 -0.96 -47.00 -38.86
N SER A 35 0.04 -47.36 -39.67
CA SER A 35 1.17 -46.48 -39.99
C SER A 35 0.72 -45.26 -40.78
N ALA A 36 -0.22 -45.37 -41.72
CA ALA A 36 -0.76 -44.23 -42.46
C ALA A 36 -1.59 -43.30 -41.56
N SER A 37 -2.38 -43.84 -40.62
CA SER A 37 -3.13 -43.06 -39.64
C SER A 37 -2.23 -42.32 -38.66
N LYS A 38 -1.15 -42.97 -38.21
CA LYS A 38 -0.12 -42.39 -37.35
C LYS A 38 0.70 -41.33 -38.09
N LEU A 39 1.15 -41.62 -39.31
CA LEU A 39 1.86 -40.68 -40.18
C LEU A 39 0.99 -39.47 -40.54
N TYR A 40 -0.32 -39.66 -40.76
CA TYR A 40 -1.25 -38.57 -41.02
C TYR A 40 -1.51 -37.71 -39.76
N ALA A 41 -1.62 -38.33 -38.59
CA ALA A 41 -1.73 -37.62 -37.31
C ALA A 41 -0.46 -36.82 -36.99
N ASP A 42 0.71 -37.42 -37.19
CA ASP A 42 2.02 -36.80 -36.98
C ASP A 42 2.24 -35.63 -37.96
N HIS A 43 1.92 -35.80 -39.25
CA HIS A 43 1.99 -34.72 -40.24
C HIS A 43 1.10 -33.52 -39.87
N LYS A 44 -0.06 -33.77 -39.28
CA LYS A 44 -0.97 -32.69 -38.85
C LYS A 44 -0.46 -31.97 -37.61
N ILE A 45 0.19 -32.68 -36.69
CA ILE A 45 0.85 -32.09 -35.52
C ILE A 45 2.04 -31.23 -35.95
N ASP A 46 2.86 -31.72 -36.88
CA ASP A 46 4.02 -30.98 -37.38
C ASP A 46 3.61 -29.73 -38.17
N SER A 47 2.53 -29.83 -38.94
CA SER A 47 1.90 -28.67 -39.57
C SER A 47 1.43 -27.64 -38.54
N LEU A 48 0.76 -28.07 -37.45
CA LEU A 48 0.34 -27.17 -36.37
C LEU A 48 1.51 -26.56 -35.60
N LYS A 49 2.58 -27.32 -35.31
CA LYS A 49 3.80 -26.80 -34.69
C LYS A 49 4.51 -25.79 -35.59
N THR A 50 4.48 -26.01 -36.90
CA THR A 50 5.04 -25.05 -37.88
C THR A 50 4.19 -23.79 -37.94
N ALA A 51 2.86 -23.92 -38.00
CA ALA A 51 1.94 -22.80 -37.94
C ALA A 51 2.08 -22.00 -36.64
N LEU A 52 2.36 -22.67 -35.51
CA LEU A 52 2.63 -22.01 -34.24
C LEU A 52 3.90 -21.15 -34.29
N LYS A 53 4.97 -21.64 -34.92
CA LYS A 53 6.22 -20.85 -35.12
C LYS A 53 5.99 -19.63 -36.00
N LEU A 54 5.04 -19.71 -36.94
CA LEU A 54 4.68 -18.65 -37.87
C LEU A 54 3.58 -17.71 -37.34
N ALA A 55 3.01 -18.01 -36.17
CA ALA A 55 1.91 -17.24 -35.60
C ALA A 55 2.39 -15.84 -35.19
N LYS A 56 1.81 -14.81 -35.79
CA LYS A 56 2.17 -13.40 -35.53
C LYS A 56 1.37 -12.76 -34.38
N THR A 57 0.30 -13.41 -33.94
CA THR A 57 -0.58 -12.87 -32.90
C THR A 57 -0.76 -13.86 -31.75
N ASP A 58 -0.86 -13.34 -30.55
CA ASP A 58 -1.18 -14.12 -29.35
C ASP A 58 -2.53 -14.86 -29.54
N THR A 59 -3.50 -14.27 -30.26
CA THR A 59 -4.80 -14.89 -30.58
C THR A 59 -4.68 -16.11 -31.51
N ALA A 60 -3.84 -16.02 -32.55
CA ALA A 60 -3.56 -17.16 -33.43
C ALA A 60 -2.84 -18.28 -32.65
N SER A 61 -1.89 -17.90 -31.80
CA SER A 61 -1.14 -18.84 -30.95
C SER A 61 -2.06 -19.58 -29.98
N ILE A 62 -3.00 -18.89 -29.32
CA ILE A 62 -4.00 -19.51 -28.43
C ILE A 62 -4.81 -20.59 -29.18
N LYS A 63 -5.30 -20.28 -30.37
CA LYS A 63 -6.08 -21.24 -31.18
C LYS A 63 -5.26 -22.45 -31.58
N ILE A 64 -4.03 -22.25 -32.03
CA ILE A 64 -3.14 -23.34 -32.45
C ILE A 64 -2.75 -24.22 -31.25
N TYR A 65 -2.48 -23.61 -30.09
CA TYR A 65 -2.24 -24.35 -28.86
C TYR A 65 -3.46 -25.19 -28.44
N GLY A 66 -4.67 -24.63 -28.49
CA GLY A 66 -5.89 -25.40 -28.25
C GLY A 66 -6.04 -26.59 -29.20
N GLN A 67 -5.78 -26.39 -30.50
CA GLN A 67 -5.84 -27.47 -31.50
C GLN A 67 -4.78 -28.55 -31.26
N LEU A 68 -3.55 -28.17 -30.89
CA LEU A 68 -2.51 -29.12 -30.51
C LEU A 68 -2.95 -29.93 -29.29
N GLY A 69 -3.46 -29.24 -28.25
CA GLY A 69 -3.99 -29.89 -27.05
C GLY A 69 -5.06 -30.94 -27.37
N GLU A 70 -6.08 -30.57 -28.14
CA GLU A 70 -7.15 -31.49 -28.56
C GLU A 70 -6.62 -32.71 -29.33
N ARG A 71 -5.58 -32.54 -30.15
CA ARG A 71 -4.96 -33.63 -30.91
C ARG A 71 -4.24 -34.60 -29.99
N TYR A 72 -3.44 -34.10 -29.05
CA TYR A 72 -2.76 -34.94 -28.08
C TYR A 72 -3.75 -35.65 -27.14
N THR A 73 -4.86 -35.00 -26.75
CA THR A 73 -5.94 -35.67 -26.00
C THR A 73 -6.52 -36.86 -26.77
N LYS A 74 -6.78 -36.71 -28.08
CA LYS A 74 -7.28 -37.79 -28.93
C LYS A 74 -6.28 -38.93 -29.13
N MET A 75 -4.99 -38.67 -28.95
CA MET A 75 -3.93 -39.68 -28.99
C MET A 75 -3.64 -40.29 -27.62
N SER A 76 -4.41 -39.95 -26.58
CA SER A 76 -4.17 -40.35 -25.18
C SER A 76 -2.80 -39.91 -24.63
N LEU A 77 -2.22 -38.84 -25.22
CA LEU A 77 -0.97 -38.21 -24.77
C LEU A 77 -1.32 -37.03 -23.86
N HIS A 78 -1.82 -37.35 -22.67
CA HIS A 78 -2.45 -36.37 -21.78
C HIS A 78 -1.50 -35.28 -21.26
N ASP A 79 -0.22 -35.59 -21.00
CA ASP A 79 0.75 -34.58 -20.52
C ASP A 79 1.08 -33.55 -21.58
N SER A 80 1.24 -34.00 -22.83
CA SER A 80 1.43 -33.10 -23.97
C SER A 80 0.21 -32.20 -24.16
N ALA A 81 -0.99 -32.77 -24.05
CA ALA A 81 -2.23 -32.01 -24.15
C ALA A 81 -2.31 -30.92 -23.06
N LEU A 82 -2.00 -31.28 -21.80
CA LEU A 82 -1.99 -30.35 -20.68
C LEU A 82 -1.02 -29.19 -20.90
N VAL A 83 0.20 -29.47 -21.36
CA VAL A 83 1.21 -28.42 -21.65
C VAL A 83 0.67 -27.40 -22.66
N TYR A 84 0.05 -27.86 -23.74
CA TYR A 84 -0.47 -26.95 -24.77
C TYR A 84 -1.71 -26.17 -24.30
N PHE A 85 -2.62 -26.81 -23.55
CA PHE A 85 -3.75 -26.09 -22.97
C PHE A 85 -3.31 -25.06 -21.92
N THR A 86 -2.31 -25.38 -21.10
CA THR A 86 -1.73 -24.42 -20.15
C THR A 86 -1.11 -23.22 -20.84
N LYS A 87 -0.36 -23.42 -21.93
CA LYS A 87 0.17 -22.30 -22.73
C LYS A 87 -0.92 -21.44 -23.36
N ALA A 88 -2.00 -22.07 -23.84
CA ALA A 88 -3.16 -21.34 -24.32
C ALA A 88 -3.78 -20.51 -23.20
N LEU A 89 -3.89 -21.07 -21.98
CA LEU A 89 -4.48 -20.41 -20.82
C LEU A 89 -3.67 -19.17 -20.42
N GLU A 90 -2.35 -19.30 -20.28
CA GLU A 90 -1.44 -18.19 -19.96
C GLU A 90 -1.57 -17.03 -20.95
N LEU A 91 -1.61 -17.33 -22.26
CA LEU A 91 -1.80 -16.30 -23.28
C LEU A 91 -3.20 -15.67 -23.22
N SER A 92 -4.23 -16.45 -22.91
CA SER A 92 -5.60 -15.92 -22.77
C SER A 92 -5.72 -14.97 -21.57
N GLU A 93 -5.06 -15.26 -20.46
CA GLU A 93 -5.00 -14.42 -19.27
C GLU A 93 -4.21 -13.14 -19.54
N LYS A 94 -3.09 -13.24 -20.26
CA LYS A 94 -2.31 -12.07 -20.70
C LYS A 94 -3.13 -11.13 -21.58
N GLN A 95 -3.97 -11.68 -22.47
CA GLN A 95 -4.90 -10.89 -23.30
C GLN A 95 -6.16 -10.43 -22.55
N LYS A 96 -6.39 -10.89 -21.31
CA LYS A 96 -7.64 -10.67 -20.56
C LYS A 96 -8.89 -11.08 -21.36
N SER A 97 -8.79 -12.17 -22.13
CA SER A 97 -9.91 -12.65 -22.96
C SER A 97 -10.71 -13.73 -22.25
N GLU A 98 -11.82 -13.33 -21.62
CA GLU A 98 -12.74 -14.25 -20.95
C GLU A 98 -13.28 -15.33 -21.89
N LYS A 99 -13.55 -14.98 -23.16
CA LYS A 99 -14.00 -15.94 -24.18
C LYS A 99 -12.99 -17.08 -24.39
N PHE A 100 -11.70 -16.77 -24.54
CA PHE A 100 -10.69 -17.81 -24.72
C PHE A 100 -10.46 -18.60 -23.45
N LYS A 101 -10.47 -17.93 -22.29
CA LYS A 101 -10.35 -18.58 -20.99
C LYS A 101 -11.45 -19.62 -20.75
N TYR A 102 -12.71 -19.28 -21.08
CA TYR A 102 -13.85 -20.19 -20.99
C TYR A 102 -13.65 -21.43 -21.87
N LEU A 103 -13.23 -21.22 -23.13
CA LEU A 103 -12.97 -22.31 -24.06
C LEU A 103 -11.85 -23.23 -23.57
N ILE A 104 -10.77 -22.67 -23.02
CA ILE A 104 -9.62 -23.45 -22.55
C ILE A 104 -9.97 -24.22 -21.27
N TYR A 105 -10.72 -23.63 -20.33
CA TYR A 105 -11.24 -24.37 -19.17
C TYR A 105 -12.14 -25.53 -19.58
N ASN A 106 -12.98 -25.37 -20.60
CA ASN A 106 -13.76 -26.48 -21.13
C ASN A 106 -12.85 -27.61 -21.65
N GLN A 107 -11.81 -27.27 -22.41
CA GLN A 107 -10.86 -28.26 -22.95
C GLN A 107 -10.05 -28.96 -21.85
N LEU A 108 -9.60 -28.22 -20.83
CA LEU A 108 -8.95 -28.79 -19.65
C LEU A 108 -9.90 -29.71 -18.89
N GLY A 109 -11.15 -29.28 -18.65
CA GLY A 109 -12.19 -30.10 -18.04
C GLY A 109 -12.41 -31.42 -18.79
N LEU A 110 -12.51 -31.37 -20.13
CA LEU A 110 -12.62 -32.56 -20.99
C LEU A 110 -11.38 -33.45 -20.97
N LEU A 111 -10.18 -32.86 -20.91
CA LEU A 111 -8.92 -33.63 -20.77
C LEU A 111 -8.92 -34.41 -19.46
N PHE A 112 -9.20 -33.75 -18.34
CA PHE A 112 -9.25 -34.41 -17.03
C PHE A 112 -10.40 -35.42 -16.96
N LEU A 113 -11.54 -35.15 -17.62
CA LEU A 113 -12.66 -36.08 -17.68
C LEU A 113 -12.27 -37.36 -18.41
N ALA A 114 -11.57 -37.24 -19.55
CA ALA A 114 -11.07 -38.37 -20.32
C ALA A 114 -10.04 -39.20 -19.54
N SER A 115 -9.26 -38.57 -18.66
CA SER A 115 -8.30 -39.25 -17.77
C SER A 115 -8.94 -39.87 -16.52
N GLY A 116 -10.23 -39.68 -16.27
CA GLY A 116 -10.92 -40.13 -15.06
C GLY A 116 -10.62 -39.29 -13.80
N ASN A 117 -10.10 -38.08 -13.96
CA ASN A 117 -9.80 -37.12 -12.89
C ASN A 117 -11.03 -36.24 -12.56
N TYR A 118 -12.13 -36.86 -12.15
CA TYR A 118 -13.43 -36.18 -11.99
C TYR A 118 -13.39 -35.01 -11.00
N SER A 119 -12.58 -35.08 -9.94
CA SER A 119 -12.43 -33.98 -8.97
C SER A 119 -11.78 -32.74 -9.60
N ILE A 120 -10.76 -32.92 -10.46
CA ILE A 120 -10.08 -31.82 -11.15
C ILE A 120 -10.96 -31.28 -12.28
N THR A 121 -11.68 -32.16 -12.98
CA THR A 121 -12.72 -31.76 -13.94
C THR A 121 -13.74 -30.82 -13.29
N LEU A 122 -14.22 -31.15 -12.09
CA LEU A 122 -15.14 -30.29 -11.34
C LEU A 122 -14.53 -28.92 -11.02
N ASP A 123 -13.25 -28.82 -10.65
CA ASP A 123 -12.59 -27.53 -10.42
C ASP A 123 -12.65 -26.63 -11.66
N TYR A 124 -12.36 -27.17 -12.86
CA TYR A 124 -12.49 -26.41 -14.10
C TYR A 124 -13.94 -26.05 -14.42
N TYR A 125 -14.90 -26.95 -14.17
CA TYR A 125 -16.31 -26.65 -14.37
C TYR A 125 -16.83 -25.60 -13.38
N PHE A 126 -16.35 -25.56 -12.14
CA PHE A 126 -16.65 -24.48 -11.20
C PHE A 126 -16.06 -23.15 -11.64
N LYS A 127 -14.84 -23.14 -12.19
CA LYS A 127 -14.26 -21.93 -12.81
C LYS A 127 -15.13 -21.43 -13.97
N MET A 128 -15.57 -22.33 -14.86
CA MET A 128 -16.50 -21.97 -15.94
C MET A 128 -17.83 -21.44 -15.41
N LEU A 129 -18.39 -22.06 -14.36
CA LEU A 129 -19.63 -21.62 -13.73
C LEU A 129 -19.51 -20.18 -13.21
N SER A 130 -18.42 -19.87 -12.51
CA SER A 130 -18.16 -18.51 -12.01
C SER A 130 -18.05 -17.44 -13.11
N MET A 131 -17.56 -17.84 -14.29
CA MET A 131 -17.51 -16.94 -15.46
C MET A 131 -18.90 -16.71 -16.04
N LEU A 132 -19.76 -17.73 -16.06
CA LEU A 132 -21.15 -17.61 -16.49
C LEU A 132 -21.97 -16.75 -15.53
N ASP A 133 -21.72 -16.87 -14.22
CA ASP A 133 -22.35 -16.02 -13.20
C ASP A 133 -21.97 -14.54 -13.46
N GLY A 134 -20.71 -14.27 -13.80
CA GLY A 134 -20.23 -12.96 -14.24
C GLY A 134 -20.92 -12.45 -15.52
N GLU A 135 -20.99 -13.26 -16.58
CA GLU A 135 -21.70 -12.93 -17.83
C GLU A 135 -23.19 -12.60 -17.58
N SER A 136 -23.84 -13.35 -16.69
CA SER A 136 -25.26 -13.18 -16.35
C SER A 136 -25.60 -11.82 -15.76
N SER A 137 -24.62 -11.17 -15.13
CA SER A 137 -24.80 -9.83 -14.55
C SER A 137 -24.75 -8.70 -15.60
N VAL A 138 -24.33 -9.01 -16.83
CA VAL A 138 -24.04 -8.03 -17.90
C VAL A 138 -24.90 -8.23 -19.15
N GLU A 139 -25.21 -9.48 -19.53
CA GLU A 139 -25.95 -9.77 -20.77
C GLU A 139 -27.46 -9.97 -20.54
N HIS A 140 -28.28 -9.43 -21.45
CA HIS A 140 -29.74 -9.63 -21.48
C HIS A 140 -30.18 -10.89 -22.26
N ASP A 141 -29.28 -11.61 -22.95
CA ASP A 141 -29.62 -12.85 -23.66
C ASP A 141 -29.65 -14.06 -22.71
N THR A 142 -30.80 -14.26 -22.08
CA THR A 142 -31.06 -15.33 -21.10
C THR A 142 -31.08 -16.74 -21.73
N THR A 143 -31.30 -16.86 -23.04
CA THR A 143 -31.54 -18.15 -23.70
C THR A 143 -30.25 -18.88 -24.05
N SER A 144 -29.25 -18.15 -24.56
CA SER A 144 -27.90 -18.68 -24.82
C SER A 144 -27.23 -19.14 -23.52
N LEU A 145 -27.36 -18.33 -22.47
CA LEU A 145 -26.76 -18.59 -21.16
C LEU A 145 -27.40 -19.81 -20.46
N GLY A 146 -28.72 -19.95 -20.52
CA GLY A 146 -29.43 -21.12 -19.98
C GLY A 146 -28.94 -22.44 -20.58
N SER A 147 -28.60 -22.46 -21.88
CA SER A 147 -28.06 -23.64 -22.55
C SER A 147 -26.64 -24.00 -22.08
N LYS A 148 -25.80 -22.98 -21.81
CA LYS A 148 -24.46 -23.18 -21.22
C LYS A 148 -24.57 -23.77 -19.80
N TYR A 149 -25.45 -23.23 -18.95
CA TYR A 149 -25.70 -23.77 -17.61
C TYR A 149 -26.18 -25.23 -17.65
N ALA A 150 -27.19 -25.53 -18.48
CA ALA A 150 -27.73 -26.88 -18.60
C ALA A 150 -26.62 -27.88 -18.98
N SER A 151 -25.85 -27.59 -20.02
CA SER A 151 -24.74 -28.45 -20.45
C SER A 151 -23.70 -28.66 -19.33
N LEU A 152 -23.31 -27.59 -18.65
CA LEU A 152 -22.32 -27.66 -17.56
C LEU A 152 -22.85 -28.50 -16.38
N TYR A 153 -24.11 -28.33 -16.00
CA TYR A 153 -24.74 -29.10 -14.94
C TYR A 153 -24.87 -30.60 -15.28
N VAL A 154 -25.15 -30.97 -16.53
CA VAL A 154 -25.09 -32.39 -16.96
C VAL A 154 -23.69 -32.96 -16.73
N GLN A 155 -22.65 -32.22 -17.13
CA GLN A 155 -21.27 -32.68 -17.00
C GLN A 155 -20.85 -32.80 -15.53
N MET A 156 -21.25 -31.83 -14.68
CA MET A 156 -21.00 -31.87 -13.24
C MET A 156 -21.75 -33.03 -12.57
N GLY A 157 -23.02 -33.25 -12.91
CA GLY A 157 -23.82 -34.36 -12.40
C GLY A 157 -23.21 -35.72 -12.77
N THR A 158 -22.66 -35.83 -13.98
CA THR A 158 -21.92 -37.01 -14.44
C THR A 158 -20.63 -37.21 -13.66
N CYS A 159 -19.86 -36.15 -13.40
CA CYS A 159 -18.65 -36.25 -12.57
C CYS A 159 -18.98 -36.73 -11.15
N TYR A 160 -20.03 -36.19 -10.52
CA TYR A 160 -20.45 -36.63 -9.19
C TYR A 160 -20.96 -38.08 -9.17
N PHE A 161 -21.57 -38.56 -10.26
CA PHE A 161 -21.93 -39.97 -10.40
C PHE A 161 -20.70 -40.88 -10.35
N TYR A 162 -19.65 -40.56 -11.10
CA TYR A 162 -18.40 -41.33 -11.09
C TYR A 162 -17.58 -41.18 -9.80
N LEU A 163 -17.81 -40.11 -9.03
CA LEU A 163 -17.29 -39.94 -7.67
C LEU A 163 -18.16 -40.63 -6.61
N GLU A 164 -19.17 -41.40 -7.03
CA GLU A 164 -20.13 -42.11 -6.16
C GLU A 164 -20.94 -41.19 -5.23
N ASN A 165 -20.95 -39.88 -5.51
CA ASN A 165 -21.77 -38.90 -4.80
C ASN A 165 -23.14 -38.78 -5.49
N LEU A 166 -24.00 -39.76 -5.24
CA LEU A 166 -25.31 -39.88 -5.88
C LEU A 166 -26.22 -38.67 -5.58
N ALA A 167 -26.13 -38.11 -4.37
CA ALA A 167 -26.93 -36.96 -3.96
C ALA A 167 -26.61 -35.71 -4.80
N LYS A 168 -25.32 -35.36 -4.91
CA LYS A 168 -24.91 -34.23 -5.77
C LYS A 168 -25.14 -34.52 -7.24
N SER A 169 -24.97 -35.76 -7.68
CA SER A 169 -25.28 -36.14 -9.06
C SER A 169 -26.73 -35.82 -9.41
N LEU A 170 -27.69 -36.23 -8.57
CA LEU A 170 -29.10 -35.89 -8.73
C LEU A 170 -29.36 -34.38 -8.65
N GLU A 171 -28.73 -33.68 -7.70
CA GLU A 171 -28.86 -32.23 -7.56
C GLU A 171 -28.49 -31.49 -8.86
N TYR A 172 -27.34 -31.83 -9.46
CA TYR A 172 -26.89 -31.20 -10.69
C TYR A 172 -27.72 -31.61 -11.92
N PHE A 173 -28.15 -32.87 -12.02
CA PHE A 173 -29.10 -33.25 -13.08
C PHE A 173 -30.42 -32.51 -12.95
N GLN A 174 -30.94 -32.31 -11.73
CA GLN A 174 -32.14 -31.52 -11.50
C GLN A 174 -31.94 -30.05 -11.88
N LYS A 175 -30.83 -29.43 -11.46
CA LYS A 175 -30.48 -28.05 -11.88
C LYS A 175 -30.42 -27.90 -13.40
N SER A 176 -29.89 -28.91 -14.10
CA SER A 176 -29.90 -28.92 -15.56
C SER A 176 -31.33 -29.03 -16.11
N LEU A 177 -32.15 -29.90 -15.52
CA LEU A 177 -33.54 -30.09 -15.96
C LEU A 177 -34.33 -28.80 -15.82
N ASP A 178 -34.19 -28.09 -14.70
CA ASP A 178 -34.86 -26.81 -14.46
C ASP A 178 -34.49 -25.77 -15.53
N LYS A 179 -33.21 -25.72 -15.94
CA LYS A 179 -32.75 -24.82 -17.02
C LYS A 179 -33.30 -25.20 -18.39
N VAL A 180 -33.37 -26.49 -18.69
CA VAL A 180 -33.96 -26.98 -19.95
C VAL A 180 -35.47 -26.71 -19.98
N MET A 181 -36.17 -26.91 -18.86
CA MET A 181 -37.61 -26.68 -18.73
C MET A 181 -37.97 -25.20 -18.86
N GLN A 182 -37.21 -24.31 -18.20
CA GLN A 182 -37.39 -22.86 -18.31
C GLN A 182 -37.30 -22.40 -19.77
N LYS A 183 -36.38 -22.97 -20.55
CA LYS A 183 -36.19 -22.65 -21.95
C LYS A 183 -37.34 -23.16 -22.84
N ALA A 184 -37.86 -24.36 -22.54
CA ALA A 184 -38.98 -24.96 -23.29
C ALA A 184 -40.27 -24.15 -23.18
N THR A 185 -40.48 -23.46 -22.06
CA THR A 185 -41.58 -22.50 -21.92
C THR A 185 -41.42 -21.29 -22.84
N ILE A 186 -40.19 -20.89 -23.17
CA ILE A 186 -39.87 -19.70 -23.97
C ILE A 186 -39.81 -20.03 -25.47
N ASN A 187 -39.30 -21.20 -25.85
CA ASN A 187 -39.20 -21.63 -27.24
C ASN A 187 -39.44 -23.16 -27.36
N PRO A 188 -40.68 -23.60 -27.65
CA PRO A 188 -41.04 -25.01 -27.74
C PRO A 188 -40.48 -25.64 -29.03
N ALA A 189 -39.15 -25.80 -29.10
CA ALA A 189 -38.46 -26.48 -30.18
C ALA A 189 -38.15 -27.94 -29.82
N TYR A 190 -38.25 -28.83 -30.82
CA TYR A 190 -38.07 -30.28 -30.72
C TYR A 190 -36.78 -30.74 -29.98
N LYS A 191 -35.68 -29.97 -30.08
CA LYS A 191 -34.39 -30.31 -29.44
C LYS A 191 -34.40 -30.31 -27.90
N GLU A 192 -35.39 -29.68 -27.28
CA GLU A 192 -35.44 -29.55 -25.82
C GLU A 192 -36.08 -30.78 -25.17
N PHE A 193 -36.96 -31.47 -25.90
CA PHE A 193 -37.57 -32.72 -25.46
C PHE A 193 -36.54 -33.85 -25.34
N GLU A 194 -35.59 -33.92 -26.27
CA GLU A 194 -34.48 -34.87 -26.22
C GLU A 194 -33.55 -34.62 -25.01
N SER A 195 -33.28 -33.36 -24.69
CA SER A 195 -32.41 -32.99 -23.55
C SER A 195 -33.05 -33.39 -22.21
N GLN A 196 -34.36 -33.18 -22.05
CA GLN A 196 -35.10 -33.63 -20.87
C GLN A 196 -35.11 -35.15 -20.75
N LEU A 197 -35.36 -35.87 -21.85
CA LEU A 197 -35.34 -37.33 -21.89
C LEU A 197 -33.99 -37.89 -21.38
N VAL A 198 -32.87 -37.35 -21.86
CA VAL A 198 -31.53 -37.78 -21.44
C VAL A 198 -31.31 -37.54 -19.94
N LEU A 199 -31.81 -36.44 -19.39
CA LEU A 199 -31.74 -36.15 -17.95
C LEU A 199 -32.51 -37.17 -17.11
N TYR A 200 -33.73 -37.53 -17.52
CA TYR A 200 -34.49 -38.60 -16.87
C TYR A 200 -33.77 -39.95 -16.95
N ILE A 201 -33.14 -40.29 -18.09
CA ILE A 201 -32.30 -41.50 -18.19
C ILE A 201 -31.14 -41.46 -17.20
N ASN A 202 -30.45 -40.32 -17.10
CA ASN A 202 -29.31 -40.16 -16.20
C ASN A 202 -29.75 -40.28 -14.73
N MET A 203 -30.80 -39.56 -14.32
CA MET A 203 -31.35 -39.65 -12.96
C MET A 203 -31.86 -41.07 -12.64
N GLY A 204 -32.50 -41.75 -13.60
CA GLY A 204 -32.88 -43.15 -13.47
C GLY A 204 -31.68 -44.06 -13.25
N SER A 205 -30.57 -43.81 -13.92
CA SER A 205 -29.31 -44.57 -13.75
C SER A 205 -28.65 -44.32 -12.39
N VAL A 206 -28.72 -43.07 -11.88
CA VAL A 206 -28.26 -42.72 -10.52
C VAL A 206 -29.11 -43.44 -9.47
N HIS A 207 -30.44 -43.41 -9.61
CA HIS A 207 -31.35 -44.12 -8.71
C HIS A 207 -31.15 -45.64 -8.75
N LEU A 208 -30.93 -46.21 -9.94
CA LEU A 208 -30.62 -47.63 -10.09
C LEU A 208 -29.33 -48.00 -9.34
N SER A 209 -28.29 -47.18 -9.47
CA SER A 209 -27.02 -47.38 -8.77
C SER A 209 -27.18 -47.23 -7.25
N GLY A 210 -28.03 -46.31 -6.80
CA GLY A 210 -28.43 -46.14 -5.40
C GLY A 210 -29.46 -47.16 -4.90
N ARG A 211 -29.80 -48.19 -5.69
CA ARG A 211 -30.81 -49.22 -5.37
C ARG A 211 -32.22 -48.68 -5.08
N ALA A 212 -32.52 -47.46 -5.51
CA ALA A 212 -33.84 -46.84 -5.42
C ALA A 212 -34.69 -47.26 -6.64
N PHE A 213 -35.01 -48.55 -6.72
CA PHE A 213 -35.57 -49.18 -7.92
C PHE A 213 -36.89 -48.57 -8.40
N ASP A 214 -37.78 -48.17 -7.48
CA ASP A 214 -39.06 -47.54 -7.86
C ASP A 214 -38.86 -46.15 -8.47
N LYS A 215 -37.89 -45.38 -7.95
CA LYS A 215 -37.52 -44.09 -8.54
C LYS A 215 -36.83 -44.27 -9.89
N ALA A 216 -35.97 -45.27 -10.01
CA ALA A 216 -35.33 -45.60 -11.29
C ALA A 216 -36.37 -45.99 -12.35
N GLN A 217 -37.32 -46.85 -11.98
CA GLN A 217 -38.45 -47.25 -12.82
C GLN A 217 -39.23 -46.02 -13.30
N ALA A 218 -39.68 -45.16 -12.38
CA ALA A 218 -40.46 -43.98 -12.71
C ALA A 218 -39.72 -43.02 -13.67
N ASN A 219 -38.40 -42.82 -13.46
CA ASN A 219 -37.59 -42.01 -14.37
C ASN A 219 -37.46 -42.63 -15.77
N PHE A 220 -37.23 -43.94 -15.87
CA PHE A 220 -37.13 -44.61 -17.17
C PHE A 220 -38.47 -44.69 -17.90
N GLU A 221 -39.59 -44.91 -17.20
CA GLU A 221 -40.93 -44.86 -17.77
C GLU A 221 -41.25 -43.45 -18.27
N LYS A 222 -40.86 -42.41 -17.53
CA LYS A 222 -41.02 -41.03 -17.98
C LYS A 222 -40.23 -40.75 -19.25
N ALA A 223 -38.96 -41.14 -19.28
CA ALA A 223 -38.13 -41.03 -20.49
C ALA A 223 -38.71 -41.85 -21.67
N LEU A 224 -39.35 -42.98 -21.40
CA LEU A 224 -40.02 -43.79 -22.41
C LEU A 224 -41.25 -43.09 -23.00
N GLU A 225 -42.10 -42.46 -22.17
CA GLU A 225 -43.21 -41.61 -22.62
C GLU A 225 -42.70 -40.49 -23.55
N MET A 226 -41.60 -39.85 -23.16
CA MET A 226 -40.97 -38.81 -23.96
C MET A 226 -40.35 -39.36 -25.24
N ASN A 227 -39.91 -40.61 -25.26
CA ASN A 227 -39.40 -41.20 -26.49
C ASN A 227 -40.50 -41.57 -27.49
N ARG A 228 -41.77 -41.74 -27.05
CA ARG A 228 -42.89 -42.14 -27.92
C ARG A 228 -43.07 -41.25 -29.14
N PRO A 229 -43.21 -39.91 -29.01
CA PRO A 229 -43.33 -39.03 -30.17
C PRO A 229 -42.01 -38.87 -30.95
N LEU A 230 -40.85 -39.08 -30.31
CA LEU A 230 -39.54 -39.03 -30.99
C LEU A 230 -39.31 -40.26 -31.87
N ASN A 231 -39.87 -41.40 -31.46
CA ASN A 231 -39.68 -42.71 -32.05
C ASN A 231 -38.20 -43.10 -32.25
N ASN A 232 -37.33 -42.63 -31.37
CA ASN A 232 -35.90 -42.85 -31.49
C ASN A 232 -35.55 -44.26 -30.98
N GLN A 233 -35.13 -45.12 -31.91
CA GLN A 233 -34.81 -46.51 -31.62
C GLN A 233 -33.61 -46.66 -30.69
N ILE A 234 -32.65 -45.73 -30.69
CA ILE A 234 -31.49 -45.77 -29.80
C ILE A 234 -31.96 -45.64 -28.34
N TYR A 235 -32.84 -44.67 -28.05
CA TYR A 235 -33.38 -44.48 -26.70
C TYR A 235 -34.27 -45.64 -26.26
N TYR A 236 -35.11 -46.21 -27.15
CA TYR A 236 -35.85 -47.44 -26.81
C TYR A 236 -34.93 -48.57 -26.39
N GLY A 237 -33.86 -48.81 -27.14
CA GLY A 237 -32.88 -49.86 -26.83
C GLY A 237 -32.15 -49.63 -25.50
N VAL A 238 -31.96 -48.38 -25.06
CA VAL A 238 -31.38 -48.05 -23.75
C VAL A 238 -32.40 -48.23 -22.64
N LEU A 239 -33.59 -47.65 -22.79
CA LEU A 239 -34.65 -47.65 -21.80
C LEU A 239 -35.15 -49.06 -21.49
N TYR A 240 -35.42 -49.87 -22.51
CA TYR A 240 -35.85 -51.25 -22.30
C TYR A 240 -34.77 -52.09 -21.63
N ASN A 241 -33.50 -51.92 -21.98
CA ASN A 241 -32.43 -52.61 -21.26
C ASN A 241 -32.39 -52.19 -19.78
N ASN A 242 -32.50 -50.89 -19.49
CA ASN A 242 -32.45 -50.38 -18.11
C ASN A 242 -33.67 -50.78 -17.27
N LEU A 243 -34.88 -50.76 -17.86
CA LEU A 243 -36.09 -51.29 -17.23
C LEU A 243 -35.95 -52.80 -16.97
N GLY A 244 -35.38 -53.57 -17.90
CA GLY A 244 -35.05 -54.97 -17.67
C GLY A 244 -34.14 -55.18 -16.47
N ILE A 245 -33.16 -54.31 -16.26
CA ILE A 245 -32.29 -54.36 -15.06
C ILE A 245 -33.10 -54.05 -13.80
N VAL A 246 -33.93 -53.00 -13.81
CA VAL A 246 -34.79 -52.64 -12.67
C VAL A 246 -35.68 -53.82 -12.26
N TYR A 247 -36.38 -54.44 -13.21
CA TYR A 247 -37.26 -55.57 -12.92
C TYR A 247 -36.50 -56.82 -12.47
N LYS A 248 -35.31 -57.08 -13.03
CA LYS A 248 -34.42 -58.14 -12.53
C LYS A 248 -34.03 -57.91 -11.07
N GLU A 249 -33.61 -56.69 -10.70
CA GLU A 249 -33.24 -56.37 -9.32
C GLU A 249 -34.45 -56.43 -8.36
N LYS A 250 -35.66 -56.16 -8.86
CA LYS A 250 -36.93 -56.36 -8.15
C LYS A 250 -37.38 -57.83 -8.11
N LYS A 251 -36.63 -58.76 -8.74
CA LYS A 251 -36.94 -60.19 -8.89
C LYS A 251 -38.22 -60.50 -9.68
N ASP A 252 -38.72 -59.54 -10.46
CA ASP A 252 -39.81 -59.73 -11.42
C ASP A 252 -39.18 -60.16 -12.76
N PHE A 253 -38.83 -61.44 -12.85
CA PHE A 253 -38.06 -61.98 -13.98
C PHE A 253 -38.87 -62.02 -15.27
N GLU A 254 -40.19 -62.19 -15.21
CA GLU A 254 -41.07 -62.19 -16.38
C GLU A 254 -40.96 -60.86 -17.13
N LYS A 255 -41.18 -59.74 -16.42
CA LYS A 255 -41.01 -58.41 -17.02
C LYS A 255 -39.57 -58.13 -17.44
N ALA A 256 -38.59 -58.62 -16.67
CA ALA A 256 -37.19 -58.47 -17.06
C ALA A 256 -36.93 -59.13 -18.42
N PHE A 257 -37.41 -60.36 -18.65
CA PHE A 257 -37.29 -61.05 -19.93
C PHE A 257 -37.99 -60.29 -21.06
N ASP A 258 -39.21 -59.78 -20.83
CA ASP A 258 -39.95 -59.01 -21.84
C ASP A 258 -39.19 -57.77 -22.28
N TYR A 259 -38.70 -56.98 -21.32
CA TYR A 259 -37.94 -55.77 -21.62
C TYR A 259 -36.59 -56.07 -22.28
N TYR A 260 -35.87 -57.11 -21.84
CA TYR A 260 -34.64 -57.52 -22.49
C TYR A 260 -34.87 -58.04 -23.92
N ASN A 261 -35.96 -58.76 -24.18
CA ASN A 261 -36.29 -59.22 -25.54
C ASN A 261 -36.63 -58.04 -26.46
N GLN A 262 -37.40 -57.06 -25.98
CA GLN A 262 -37.66 -55.81 -26.71
C GLN A 262 -36.35 -55.06 -26.99
N ALA A 263 -35.49 -54.89 -25.98
CA ALA A 263 -34.18 -54.28 -26.16
C ALA A 263 -33.35 -55.03 -27.22
N LEU A 264 -33.30 -56.36 -27.15
CA LEU A 264 -32.56 -57.19 -28.10
C LEU A 264 -33.07 -57.03 -29.54
N GLN A 265 -34.38 -56.97 -29.75
CA GLN A 265 -34.97 -56.75 -31.06
C GLN A 265 -34.56 -55.40 -31.65
N ILE A 266 -34.56 -54.34 -30.84
CA ILE A 266 -34.10 -53.01 -31.24
C ILE A 266 -32.59 -53.01 -31.55
N ARG A 267 -31.78 -53.63 -30.68
CA ARG A 267 -30.32 -53.69 -30.91
C ARG A 267 -29.97 -54.48 -32.17
N LYS A 268 -30.75 -55.51 -32.51
CA LYS A 268 -30.64 -56.24 -33.79
C LYS A 268 -30.98 -55.34 -34.99
N SER A 269 -32.07 -54.59 -34.95
CA SER A 269 -32.45 -53.70 -36.06
C SER A 269 -31.42 -52.59 -36.29
N LEU A 270 -30.82 -52.08 -35.20
CA LEU A 270 -29.73 -51.10 -35.23
C LEU A 270 -28.35 -51.70 -35.58
N GLN A 271 -28.23 -53.02 -35.70
CA GLN A 271 -26.96 -53.73 -35.84
C GLN A 271 -25.95 -53.41 -34.72
N ASP A 272 -26.44 -53.03 -33.53
CA ASP A 272 -25.61 -52.69 -32.38
C ASP A 272 -25.11 -53.97 -31.69
N SER A 273 -23.96 -54.45 -32.17
CA SER A 273 -23.34 -55.66 -31.66
C SER A 273 -22.90 -55.54 -30.20
N ALA A 274 -22.47 -54.36 -29.75
CA ALA A 274 -22.08 -54.16 -28.36
C ALA A 274 -23.30 -54.23 -27.43
N GLY A 275 -24.39 -53.54 -27.80
CA GLY A 275 -25.65 -53.60 -27.06
C GLY A 275 -26.29 -54.99 -27.07
N MET A 276 -26.23 -55.72 -28.19
CA MET A 276 -26.68 -57.12 -28.24
C MET A 276 -25.93 -58.00 -27.24
N ALA A 277 -24.59 -57.90 -27.19
CA ALA A 277 -23.80 -58.68 -26.23
C ALA A 277 -24.16 -58.36 -24.77
N GLN A 278 -24.42 -57.09 -24.47
CA GLN A 278 -24.86 -56.67 -23.14
C GLN A 278 -26.23 -57.29 -22.77
N VAL A 279 -27.20 -57.23 -23.68
CA VAL A 279 -28.54 -57.78 -23.45
C VAL A 279 -28.50 -59.30 -23.29
N TYR A 280 -27.72 -60.02 -24.12
CA TYR A 280 -27.53 -61.46 -23.96
C TYR A 280 -26.87 -61.83 -22.63
N ASN A 281 -25.91 -61.04 -22.15
CA ASN A 281 -25.33 -61.22 -20.82
C ASN A 281 -26.38 -61.04 -19.71
N ASN A 282 -27.28 -60.07 -19.84
CA ASN A 282 -28.34 -59.83 -18.86
C ASN A 282 -29.42 -60.93 -18.91
N LEU A 283 -29.78 -61.41 -20.10
CA LEU A 283 -30.66 -62.58 -20.26
C LEU A 283 -30.04 -63.83 -19.64
N GLY A 284 -28.75 -64.07 -19.89
CA GLY A 284 -28.01 -65.18 -19.31
C GLY A 284 -27.97 -65.16 -17.78
N ASP A 285 -27.73 -63.98 -17.19
CA ASP A 285 -27.82 -63.73 -15.75
C ASP A 285 -29.23 -64.02 -15.21
N CYS A 286 -30.29 -63.50 -15.87
CA CYS A 286 -31.67 -63.82 -15.48
C CYS A 286 -31.97 -65.31 -15.51
N TYR A 287 -31.64 -66.02 -16.60
CA TYR A 287 -31.87 -67.46 -16.70
C TYR A 287 -31.10 -68.24 -15.63
N TYR A 288 -29.88 -67.81 -15.29
CA TYR A 288 -29.13 -68.40 -14.18
C TYR A 288 -29.85 -68.21 -12.84
N LEU A 289 -30.34 -67.01 -12.56
CA LEU A 289 -31.06 -66.69 -11.33
C LEU A 289 -32.40 -67.43 -11.22
N THR A 290 -33.06 -67.71 -12.34
CA THR A 290 -34.31 -68.50 -12.37
C THR A 290 -34.08 -70.01 -12.45
N GLY A 291 -32.83 -70.48 -12.49
CA GLY A 291 -32.48 -71.91 -12.54
C GLY A 291 -32.55 -72.56 -13.93
N ASP A 292 -32.81 -71.82 -15.00
CA ASP A 292 -32.77 -72.32 -16.38
C ASP A 292 -31.33 -72.26 -16.92
N TYR A 293 -30.47 -73.11 -16.35
CA TYR A 293 -29.03 -73.06 -16.63
C TYR A 293 -28.69 -73.33 -18.09
N GLN A 294 -29.51 -74.12 -18.81
CA GLN A 294 -29.27 -74.41 -20.23
C GLN A 294 -29.52 -73.16 -21.10
N LYS A 295 -30.62 -72.42 -20.89
CA LYS A 295 -30.84 -71.14 -21.60
C LYS A 295 -29.86 -70.06 -21.17
N SER A 296 -29.39 -70.11 -19.92
CA SER A 296 -28.32 -69.25 -19.44
C SER A 296 -27.05 -69.45 -20.28
N ILE A 297 -26.58 -70.69 -20.42
CA ILE A 297 -25.41 -71.05 -21.22
C ILE A 297 -25.59 -70.56 -22.68
N GLU A 298 -26.71 -70.87 -23.32
CA GLU A 298 -26.96 -70.46 -24.72
C GLU A 298 -26.92 -68.93 -24.92
N SER A 299 -27.46 -68.18 -23.95
CA SER A 299 -27.47 -66.71 -24.00
C SER A 299 -26.07 -66.14 -23.77
N LEU A 300 -25.33 -66.68 -22.80
CA LEU A 300 -23.99 -66.22 -22.47
C LEU A 300 -22.96 -66.60 -23.55
N ASP A 301 -23.11 -67.74 -24.23
CA ASP A 301 -22.28 -68.11 -25.37
C ASP A 301 -22.44 -67.12 -26.53
N LYS A 302 -23.68 -66.70 -26.82
CA LYS A 302 -23.95 -65.63 -27.79
C LYS A 302 -23.30 -64.31 -27.33
N ALA A 303 -23.41 -63.96 -26.05
CA ALA A 303 -22.78 -62.77 -25.50
C ALA A 303 -21.24 -62.82 -25.66
N LEU A 304 -20.61 -63.95 -25.35
CA LEU A 304 -19.17 -64.16 -25.45
C LEU A 304 -18.69 -64.09 -26.91
N ALA A 305 -19.40 -64.75 -27.83
CA ALA A 305 -19.07 -64.74 -29.26
C ALA A 305 -19.13 -63.31 -29.85
N ILE A 306 -20.20 -62.56 -29.56
CA ILE A 306 -20.37 -61.19 -30.04
C ILE A 306 -19.34 -60.25 -29.39
N SER A 307 -19.14 -60.37 -28.07
CA SER A 307 -18.20 -59.52 -27.34
C SER A 307 -16.74 -59.77 -27.73
N ARG A 308 -16.36 -60.99 -28.15
CA ARG A 308 -15.08 -61.27 -28.81
C ARG A 308 -14.96 -60.54 -30.15
N LYS A 309 -15.99 -60.61 -31.00
CA LYS A 309 -16.01 -59.94 -32.32
C LYS A 309 -15.85 -58.43 -32.21
N VAL A 310 -16.49 -57.80 -31.23
CA VAL A 310 -16.42 -56.35 -30.99
C VAL A 310 -15.32 -55.92 -30.00
N ARG A 311 -14.48 -56.88 -29.53
CA ARG A 311 -13.40 -56.64 -28.56
C ARG A 311 -13.85 -55.96 -27.26
N ASN A 312 -15.06 -56.25 -26.80
CA ASN A 312 -15.58 -55.75 -25.52
C ASN A 312 -15.15 -56.68 -24.37
N ILE A 313 -13.99 -56.41 -23.78
CA ILE A 313 -13.36 -57.26 -22.74
C ILE A 313 -14.25 -57.37 -21.49
N ARG A 314 -14.91 -56.29 -21.07
CA ARG A 314 -15.81 -56.32 -19.89
C ARG A 314 -17.00 -57.25 -20.10
N SER A 315 -17.61 -57.21 -21.28
CA SER A 315 -18.72 -58.10 -21.64
C SER A 315 -18.27 -59.56 -21.77
N GLN A 316 -17.07 -59.81 -22.31
CA GLN A 316 -16.46 -61.14 -22.34
C GLN A 316 -16.21 -61.68 -20.92
N MET A 317 -15.66 -60.86 -20.03
CA MET A 317 -15.39 -61.22 -18.65
C MET A 317 -16.69 -61.58 -17.91
N LYS A 318 -17.74 -60.76 -18.06
CA LYS A 318 -19.07 -61.05 -17.48
C LYS A 318 -19.61 -62.38 -18.01
N ALA A 319 -19.57 -62.59 -19.32
CA ALA A 319 -20.04 -63.84 -19.94
C ALA A 319 -19.27 -65.06 -19.40
N ALA A 320 -17.93 -64.98 -19.37
CA ALA A 320 -17.08 -66.07 -18.89
C ALA A 320 -17.34 -66.41 -17.41
N ASN A 321 -17.54 -65.40 -16.56
CA ASN A 321 -17.88 -65.62 -15.15
C ASN A 321 -19.21 -66.39 -15.01
N PHE A 322 -20.28 -65.91 -15.63
CA PHE A 322 -21.59 -66.57 -15.52
C PHE A 322 -21.63 -67.93 -16.24
N LEU A 323 -20.90 -68.10 -17.35
CA LEU A 323 -20.77 -69.40 -18.02
C LEU A 323 -20.11 -70.42 -17.09
N SER A 324 -19.05 -70.02 -16.40
CA SER A 324 -18.38 -70.88 -15.42
C SER A 324 -19.36 -71.38 -14.36
N LEU A 325 -20.14 -70.47 -13.77
CA LEU A 325 -21.17 -70.79 -12.77
C LEU A 325 -22.29 -71.67 -13.35
N ALA A 326 -22.78 -71.36 -14.56
CA ALA A 326 -23.86 -72.12 -15.18
C ALA A 326 -23.42 -73.54 -15.56
N HIS A 327 -22.19 -73.72 -16.07
CA HIS A 327 -21.61 -75.03 -16.37
C HIS A 327 -21.44 -75.89 -15.11
N GLU A 328 -21.05 -75.28 -13.98
CA GLU A 328 -20.98 -75.96 -12.69
C GLU A 328 -22.35 -76.52 -12.27
N LYS A 329 -23.43 -75.73 -12.43
CA LYS A 329 -24.79 -76.15 -12.10
C LYS A 329 -25.34 -77.28 -12.95
N VAL A 330 -24.79 -77.49 -14.15
CA VAL A 330 -25.13 -78.64 -15.02
C VAL A 330 -24.06 -79.75 -14.99
N ASN A 331 -23.16 -79.72 -13.99
CA ASN A 331 -22.09 -80.71 -13.77
C ASN A 331 -21.10 -80.84 -14.95
N ARG A 332 -20.94 -79.80 -15.78
CA ARG A 332 -19.92 -79.73 -16.84
C ARG A 332 -18.66 -79.06 -16.31
N TYR A 333 -17.97 -79.74 -15.38
CA TYR A 333 -16.84 -79.16 -14.65
C TYR A 333 -15.63 -78.79 -15.53
N SER A 334 -15.41 -79.50 -16.63
CA SER A 334 -14.36 -79.16 -17.61
C SER A 334 -14.59 -77.78 -18.24
N ASP A 335 -15.81 -77.54 -18.71
CA ASP A 335 -16.21 -76.31 -19.37
C ASP A 335 -16.24 -75.16 -18.35
N ALA A 336 -16.71 -75.44 -17.13
CA ALA A 336 -16.68 -74.49 -16.02
C ALA A 336 -15.27 -74.00 -15.71
N LEU A 337 -14.29 -74.92 -15.68
CA LEU A 337 -12.88 -74.61 -15.44
C LEU A 337 -12.27 -73.79 -16.59
N GLU A 338 -12.61 -74.10 -17.85
CA GLU A 338 -12.15 -73.33 -19.01
C GLU A 338 -12.66 -71.88 -18.94
N MET A 339 -13.94 -71.69 -18.68
CA MET A 339 -14.55 -70.36 -18.57
C MET A 339 -14.03 -69.60 -17.34
N HIS A 340 -13.75 -70.29 -16.24
CA HIS A 340 -13.10 -69.67 -15.07
C HIS A 340 -11.69 -69.15 -15.40
N ARG A 341 -10.89 -69.95 -16.13
CA ARG A 341 -9.55 -69.53 -16.58
C ARG A 341 -9.62 -68.32 -17.51
N LEU A 342 -10.57 -68.32 -18.44
CA LEU A 342 -10.81 -67.17 -19.32
C LEU A 342 -11.22 -65.93 -18.52
N TYR A 343 -12.14 -66.06 -17.57
CA TYR A 343 -12.52 -64.97 -16.66
C TYR A 343 -11.30 -64.39 -15.96
N LYS A 344 -10.44 -65.23 -15.37
CA LYS A 344 -9.22 -64.80 -14.68
C LYS A 344 -8.26 -64.06 -15.62
N GLN A 345 -8.01 -64.58 -16.82
CA GLN A 345 -7.16 -63.91 -17.81
C GLN A 345 -7.70 -62.53 -18.22
N LEU A 346 -9.01 -62.43 -18.46
CA LEU A 346 -9.65 -61.16 -18.81
C LEU A 346 -9.65 -60.18 -17.64
N HIS A 347 -9.84 -60.69 -16.42
CA HIS A 347 -9.77 -59.90 -15.19
C HIS A 347 -8.38 -59.31 -14.97
N ASP A 348 -7.32 -60.13 -15.09
CA ASP A 348 -5.92 -59.67 -14.97
C ASP A 348 -5.58 -58.62 -16.04
N SER A 349 -6.09 -58.79 -17.27
CA SER A 349 -5.93 -57.82 -18.36
C SER A 349 -6.62 -56.49 -18.06
N ILE A 350 -7.83 -56.52 -17.49
CA ILE A 350 -8.57 -55.32 -17.07
C ILE A 350 -7.82 -54.62 -15.93
N ILE A 351 -7.37 -55.35 -14.91
CA ILE A 351 -6.61 -54.78 -13.78
C ILE A 351 -5.35 -54.08 -14.29
N ASN A 352 -4.58 -54.72 -15.17
CA ASN A 352 -3.37 -54.12 -15.73
C ASN A 352 -3.70 -52.83 -16.52
N THR A 353 -4.78 -52.84 -17.30
CA THR A 353 -5.26 -51.64 -18.02
C THR A 353 -5.68 -50.53 -17.05
N GLU A 354 -6.40 -50.85 -15.99
CA GLU A 354 -6.83 -49.90 -14.95
C GLU A 354 -5.64 -49.33 -14.18
N GLN A 355 -4.61 -50.14 -13.92
CA GLN A 355 -3.35 -49.67 -13.32
C GLN A 355 -2.62 -48.68 -14.23
N ILE A 356 -2.50 -48.97 -15.53
CA ILE A 356 -1.91 -48.04 -16.51
C ILE A 356 -2.70 -46.72 -16.54
N GLN A 357 -4.03 -46.80 -16.61
CA GLN A 357 -4.89 -45.61 -16.59
C GLN A 357 -4.75 -44.82 -15.28
N THR A 358 -4.65 -45.52 -14.14
CA THR A 358 -4.46 -44.89 -12.84
C THR A 358 -3.11 -44.19 -12.75
N SER A 359 -2.04 -44.78 -13.27
CA SER A 359 -0.73 -44.14 -13.34
C SER A 359 -0.77 -42.85 -14.17
N ALA A 360 -1.35 -42.90 -15.37
CA ALA A 360 -1.51 -41.72 -16.23
C ALA A 360 -2.40 -40.65 -15.56
N ARG A 361 -3.45 -41.07 -14.85
CA ARG A 361 -4.32 -40.19 -14.07
C ARG A 361 -3.55 -39.46 -12.97
N LEU A 362 -2.72 -40.18 -12.21
CA LEU A 362 -1.90 -39.65 -11.11
C LEU A 362 -0.81 -38.70 -11.62
N GLU A 363 -0.18 -39.02 -12.74
CA GLU A 363 0.82 -38.14 -13.39
C GLU A 363 0.19 -36.80 -13.78
N LEU A 364 -0.99 -36.84 -14.42
CA LEU A 364 -1.72 -35.63 -14.79
C LEU A 364 -2.17 -34.83 -13.54
N GLN A 365 -2.62 -35.51 -12.49
CA GLN A 365 -2.95 -34.88 -11.21
C GLN A 365 -1.73 -34.18 -10.59
N TYR A 366 -0.57 -34.84 -10.58
CA TYR A 366 0.68 -34.26 -10.07
C TYR A 366 1.05 -32.99 -10.85
N HIS A 367 0.98 -33.02 -12.17
CA HIS A 367 1.27 -31.85 -13.00
C HIS A 367 0.32 -30.67 -12.71
N TYR A 368 -0.98 -30.96 -12.55
CA TYR A 368 -1.97 -29.97 -12.17
C TYR A 368 -1.68 -29.37 -10.78
N GLU A 369 -1.43 -30.20 -9.77
CA GLU A 369 -1.14 -29.74 -8.41
C GLU A 369 0.16 -28.93 -8.34
N LYS A 370 1.19 -29.35 -9.08
CA LYS A 370 2.44 -28.60 -9.21
C LYS A 370 2.17 -27.19 -9.77
N GLN A 371 1.44 -27.11 -10.89
CA GLN A 371 1.11 -25.82 -11.51
C GLN A 371 0.28 -24.93 -10.57
N ARG A 372 -0.66 -25.53 -9.83
CA ARG A 372 -1.48 -24.82 -8.84
C ARG A 372 -0.61 -24.21 -7.73
N LYS A 373 0.28 -25.01 -7.12
CA LYS A 373 1.21 -24.54 -6.08
C LYS A 373 2.15 -23.43 -6.60
N GLU A 374 2.64 -23.56 -7.83
CA GLU A 374 3.44 -22.52 -8.46
C GLU A 374 2.66 -21.21 -8.64
N SER A 375 1.36 -21.28 -8.95
CA SER A 375 0.49 -20.11 -9.05
C SER A 375 0.20 -19.47 -7.69
N GLU A 376 -0.11 -20.28 -6.67
CA GLU A 376 -0.32 -19.83 -5.29
C GLU A 376 0.93 -19.11 -4.75
N LEU A 377 2.11 -19.70 -4.94
CA LEU A 377 3.39 -19.08 -4.56
C LEU A 377 3.65 -17.75 -5.30
N LYS A 378 3.37 -17.69 -6.61
CA LYS A 378 3.50 -16.44 -7.39
C LYS A 378 2.59 -15.34 -6.83
N GLN A 379 1.38 -15.70 -6.41
CA GLN A 379 0.42 -14.76 -5.82
C GLN A 379 0.89 -14.26 -4.45
N GLU A 380 1.41 -15.15 -3.59
CA GLU A 380 2.01 -14.77 -2.31
C GLU A 380 3.21 -13.83 -2.48
N ILE A 381 4.12 -14.15 -3.41
CA ILE A 381 5.27 -13.28 -3.74
C ILE A 381 4.79 -11.91 -4.25
N MET A 382 3.74 -11.86 -5.06
CA MET A 382 3.18 -10.60 -5.55
C MET A 382 2.61 -9.76 -4.39
N LEU A 383 1.88 -10.39 -3.47
CA LEU A 383 1.29 -9.72 -2.31
C LEU A 383 2.37 -9.18 -1.37
N ALA A 384 3.37 -9.99 -1.04
CA ALA A 384 4.53 -9.58 -0.25
C ALA A 384 5.31 -8.43 -0.91
N ARG A 385 5.46 -8.43 -2.25
CA ARG A 385 6.06 -7.32 -2.98
C ARG A 385 5.22 -6.04 -2.88
N LYS A 386 3.90 -6.14 -2.91
CA LYS A 386 2.99 -4.99 -2.76
C LYS A 386 3.09 -4.40 -1.36
N GLU A 387 3.09 -5.23 -0.32
CA GLU A 387 3.28 -4.82 1.07
C GLU A 387 4.65 -4.17 1.28
N ARG A 388 5.72 -4.77 0.75
CA ARG A 388 7.07 -4.20 0.80
C ARG A 388 7.13 -2.81 0.15
N LYS A 389 6.48 -2.61 -1.00
CA LYS A 389 6.40 -1.29 -1.65
C LYS A 389 5.65 -0.28 -0.79
N ALA A 390 4.53 -0.68 -0.18
CA ALA A 390 3.76 0.19 0.72
C ALA A 390 4.61 0.62 1.94
N LEU A 391 5.35 -0.31 2.54
CA LEU A 391 6.28 0.00 3.63
C LEU A 391 7.37 1.00 3.21
N ILE A 392 7.98 0.81 2.03
CA ILE A 392 8.98 1.74 1.49
C ILE A 392 8.38 3.14 1.32
N TYR A 393 7.16 3.25 0.78
CA TYR A 393 6.49 4.54 0.65
C TYR A 393 6.18 5.19 2.00
N MET A 394 5.77 4.42 3.00
CA MET A 394 5.56 4.94 4.36
C MET A 394 6.86 5.49 4.97
N VAL A 395 7.99 4.78 4.81
CA VAL A 395 9.29 5.24 5.30
C VAL A 395 9.73 6.53 4.60
N ILE A 396 9.57 6.63 3.28
CA ILE A 396 9.88 7.86 2.52
C ILE A 396 9.01 9.03 3.00
N ALA A 397 7.71 8.80 3.20
CA ALA A 397 6.79 9.83 3.71
C ALA A 397 7.18 10.30 5.11
N ALA A 398 7.55 9.38 6.01
CA ALA A 398 8.01 9.70 7.36
C ALA A 398 9.32 10.50 7.35
N ALA A 399 10.29 10.12 6.51
CA ALA A 399 11.54 10.84 6.34
C ALA A 399 11.32 12.27 5.80
N PHE A 400 10.41 12.41 4.83
CA PHE A 400 10.02 13.72 4.31
C PHE A 400 9.37 14.60 5.40
N LEU A 401 8.43 14.05 6.18
CA LEU A 401 7.80 14.76 7.29
C LEU A 401 8.82 15.19 8.35
N PHE A 402 9.76 14.31 8.70
CA PHE A 402 10.83 14.59 9.65
C PHE A 402 11.74 15.72 9.15
N SER A 403 12.09 15.72 7.86
CA SER A 403 12.86 16.80 7.24
C SER A 403 12.13 18.14 7.29
N LEU A 404 10.80 18.15 7.07
CA LEU A 404 9.98 19.35 7.17
C LEU A 404 9.94 19.91 8.59
N ILE A 405 9.84 19.03 9.59
CA ILE A 405 9.90 19.40 11.02
C ILE A 405 11.27 20.01 11.35
N ILE A 406 12.37 19.41 10.90
CA ILE A 406 13.72 19.95 11.10
C ILE A 406 13.84 21.35 10.49
N VAL A 407 13.40 21.55 9.25
CA VAL A 407 13.42 22.86 8.58
C VAL A 407 12.58 23.88 9.36
N MET A 408 11.39 23.51 9.83
CA MET A 408 10.56 24.38 10.68
C MET A 408 11.27 24.75 11.98
N LEU A 409 11.92 23.80 12.66
CA LEU A 409 12.65 24.04 13.90
C LEU A 409 13.88 24.93 13.67
N LEU A 410 14.65 24.70 12.60
CA LEU A 410 15.80 25.53 12.22
C LEU A 410 15.36 26.97 11.92
N ASN A 411 14.28 27.14 11.15
CA ASN A 411 13.75 28.45 10.80
C ASN A 411 13.18 29.18 12.04
N ARG A 412 12.50 28.45 12.93
CA ARG A 412 12.07 28.98 14.24
C ARG A 412 13.28 29.42 15.08
N ASN A 413 14.33 28.62 15.16
CA ASN A 413 15.53 28.93 15.92
C ASN A 413 16.26 30.15 15.34
N GLN A 414 16.40 30.26 14.01
CA GLN A 414 16.94 31.44 13.35
C GLN A 414 16.13 32.70 13.66
N ARG A 415 14.79 32.63 13.62
CA ARG A 415 13.93 33.76 14.01
C ARG A 415 14.15 34.18 15.46
N ILE A 416 14.31 33.23 16.39
CA ILE A 416 14.59 33.52 17.80
C ILE A 416 15.95 34.22 17.93
N LYS A 417 17.00 33.68 17.30
CA LYS A 417 18.33 34.31 17.29
C LYS A 417 18.31 35.73 16.73
N MET A 418 17.62 35.95 15.61
CA MET A 418 17.48 37.28 15.01
C MET A 418 16.77 38.27 15.93
N LYS A 419 15.74 37.82 16.66
CA LYS A 419 15.09 38.65 17.69
C LYS A 419 16.04 38.98 18.84
N GLN A 420 16.80 38.01 19.35
CA GLN A 420 17.78 38.24 20.41
C GLN A 420 18.86 39.24 19.98
N VAL A 421 19.43 39.07 18.78
CA VAL A 421 20.43 40.02 18.24
C VAL A 421 19.85 41.43 18.11
N ARG A 422 18.60 41.54 17.63
CA ARG A 422 17.91 42.84 17.54
C ARG A 422 17.74 43.49 18.92
N LEU A 423 17.25 42.73 19.90
CA LEU A 423 17.06 43.24 21.27
C LEU A 423 18.36 43.68 21.92
N ILE A 424 19.45 42.92 21.73
CA ILE A 424 20.79 43.30 22.23
C ILE A 424 21.28 44.58 21.56
N LYS A 425 21.04 44.74 20.26
CA LYS A 425 21.40 45.96 19.54
C LYS A 425 20.61 47.16 20.05
N GLU A 426 19.30 47.02 20.22
CA GLU A 426 18.44 48.07 20.79
C GLU A 426 18.84 48.44 22.22
N SER A 427 19.18 47.45 23.07
CA SER A 427 19.64 47.73 24.43
C SER A 427 20.98 48.48 24.46
N LEU A 428 21.91 48.12 23.58
CA LEU A 428 23.20 48.80 23.47
C LEU A 428 23.05 50.24 22.97
N GLU A 429 22.18 50.47 21.98
CA GLU A 429 21.88 51.83 21.49
C GLU A 429 21.25 52.70 22.58
N LEU A 430 20.33 52.14 23.38
CA LEU A 430 19.73 52.82 24.52
C LEU A 430 20.76 53.15 25.62
N GLU A 431 21.64 52.20 25.95
CA GLU A 431 22.70 52.41 26.93
C GLU A 431 23.67 53.52 26.49
N GLN A 432 24.09 53.52 25.23
CA GLN A 432 24.94 54.57 24.67
C GLN A 432 24.26 55.94 24.73
N ARG A 433 22.94 55.99 24.46
CA ARG A 433 22.16 57.23 24.55
C ARG A 433 22.06 57.74 25.98
N ASN A 434 21.84 56.85 26.94
CA ASN A 434 21.81 57.20 28.37
C ASN A 434 23.15 57.76 28.84
N LEU A 435 24.26 57.12 28.48
CA LEU A 435 25.60 57.61 28.82
C LEU A 435 25.86 59.01 28.25
N ASN A 436 25.43 59.26 27.01
CA ASN A 436 25.57 60.58 26.39
C ASN A 436 24.74 61.66 27.10
N LEU A 437 23.51 61.34 27.50
CA LEU A 437 22.65 62.25 28.27
C LEU A 437 23.24 62.56 29.65
N GLU A 438 23.77 61.55 30.35
CA GLU A 438 24.42 61.73 31.65
C GLU A 438 25.64 62.65 31.55
N LYS A 439 26.48 62.46 30.52
CA LYS A 439 27.61 63.34 30.25
C LYS A 439 27.19 64.79 29.99
N GLN A 440 26.10 65.00 29.26
CA GLN A 440 25.56 66.35 29.02
C GLN A 440 25.06 67.00 30.32
N ASN A 441 24.34 66.26 31.16
CA ASN A 441 23.84 66.75 32.44
C ASN A 441 24.99 67.18 33.36
N LEU A 442 26.04 66.37 33.46
CA LEU A 442 27.21 66.68 34.29
C LEU A 442 27.95 67.95 33.80
N LEU A 443 27.98 68.18 32.49
CA LEU A 443 28.58 69.38 31.90
C LEU A 443 27.77 70.64 32.25
N LEU A 444 26.44 70.56 32.17
CA LEU A 444 25.54 71.65 32.55
C LEU A 444 25.64 71.99 34.04
N GLU A 445 25.69 70.96 34.91
CA GLU A 445 25.84 71.16 36.35
C GLU A 445 27.15 71.87 36.69
N LYS A 446 28.26 71.48 36.06
CA LYS A 446 29.56 72.15 36.22
C LYS A 446 29.50 73.62 35.80
N GLN A 447 28.82 73.94 34.71
CA GLN A 447 28.66 75.33 34.25
C GLN A 447 27.86 76.17 35.24
N ASN A 448 26.77 75.63 35.80
CA ASN A 448 25.95 76.32 36.79
C ASN A 448 26.75 76.65 38.07
N LEU A 449 27.49 75.67 38.61
CA LEU A 449 28.31 75.88 39.81
C LEU A 449 29.37 76.98 39.61
N GLN A 450 29.95 77.06 38.41
CA GLN A 450 30.97 78.06 38.10
C GLN A 450 30.37 79.49 38.06
N LEU A 451 29.18 79.63 37.46
CA LEU A 451 28.47 80.92 37.42
C LEU A 451 28.06 81.40 38.83
N GLU A 452 27.61 80.49 39.69
CA GLU A 452 27.23 80.82 41.06
C GLU A 452 28.43 81.33 41.88
N LEU A 453 29.58 80.68 41.73
CA LEU A 453 30.82 81.08 42.41
C LEU A 453 31.32 82.47 41.96
N GLU A 454 31.25 82.76 40.65
CA GLU A 454 31.58 84.08 40.12
C GLU A 454 30.68 85.19 40.69
N TYR A 455 29.37 84.92 40.78
CA TYR A 455 28.41 85.86 41.35
C TYR A 455 28.74 86.20 42.80
N ARG A 456 29.00 85.19 43.64
CA ARG A 456 29.34 85.37 45.07
C ARG A 456 30.62 86.18 45.29
N ASN A 457 31.65 85.96 44.46
CA ASN A 457 32.89 86.72 44.57
C ASN A 457 32.69 88.22 44.25
N LYS A 458 31.85 88.52 43.25
CA LYS A 458 31.55 89.90 42.86
C LYS A 458 30.74 90.63 43.92
N GLU A 459 29.80 89.94 44.54
CA GLU A 459 29.00 90.44 45.67
C GLU A 459 29.92 90.85 46.84
N LEU A 460 30.83 89.95 47.24
CA LEU A 460 31.80 90.17 48.31
C LEU A 460 32.69 91.39 48.06
N ALA A 461 33.31 91.49 46.86
CA ALA A 461 34.21 92.58 46.53
C ALA A 461 33.52 93.96 46.57
N THR A 462 32.25 94.00 46.15
CA THR A 462 31.46 95.24 46.09
C THR A 462 31.14 95.78 47.48
N HIS A 463 30.71 94.91 48.40
CA HIS A 463 30.38 95.29 49.78
C HIS A 463 31.59 95.86 50.52
N VAL A 464 32.76 95.24 50.33
CA VAL A 464 34.02 95.67 50.95
C VAL A 464 34.43 97.04 50.45
N MET A 465 34.33 97.29 49.13
CA MET A 465 34.64 98.60 48.56
C MET A 465 33.75 99.72 49.12
N TYR A 466 32.47 99.42 49.34
CA TYR A 466 31.54 100.38 49.93
C TYR A 466 31.97 100.83 51.33
N LEU A 467 32.36 99.89 52.21
CA LEU A 467 32.81 100.20 53.57
C LEU A 467 34.05 101.10 53.60
N VAL A 468 34.96 100.88 52.66
CA VAL A 468 36.22 101.62 52.54
C VAL A 468 35.99 103.06 52.12
N ASN A 469 35.20 103.24 51.05
CA ASN A 469 34.87 104.57 50.56
C ASN A 469 34.12 105.40 51.62
N LYS A 470 33.27 104.75 52.43
CA LYS A 470 32.62 105.38 53.59
C LYS A 470 33.66 105.91 54.59
N ASN A 471 34.66 105.11 54.95
CA ASN A 471 35.71 105.51 55.90
C ASN A 471 36.64 106.60 55.34
N GLU A 472 37.00 106.53 54.06
CA GLU A 472 37.81 107.56 53.39
C GLU A 472 37.06 108.90 53.36
N PHE A 473 35.77 108.87 53.05
CA PHE A 473 34.92 110.06 53.08
C PHE A 473 34.85 110.69 54.47
N LEU A 474 34.61 109.89 55.51
CA LEU A 474 34.59 110.38 56.91
C LEU A 474 35.93 111.00 57.31
N SER A 475 37.05 110.38 56.91
CA SER A 475 38.39 110.90 57.17
C SER A 475 38.65 112.23 56.45
N SER A 476 38.27 112.32 55.17
CA SER A 476 38.42 113.55 54.37
C SER A 476 37.64 114.73 54.97
N VAL A 477 36.41 114.49 55.40
CA VAL A 477 35.60 115.54 56.05
C VAL A 477 36.21 115.93 57.40
N THR A 478 36.69 114.96 58.19
CA THR A 478 37.36 115.22 59.47
C THR A 478 38.61 116.09 59.29
N GLU A 479 39.45 115.82 58.28
CA GLU A 479 40.64 116.63 57.98
C GLU A 479 40.27 118.06 57.58
N LYS A 480 39.24 118.23 56.72
CA LYS A 480 38.76 119.56 56.33
C LYS A 480 38.23 120.35 57.53
N LEU A 481 37.51 119.70 58.44
CA LEU A 481 37.03 120.32 59.68
C LEU A 481 38.18 120.71 60.61
N LEU A 482 39.23 119.88 60.72
CA LEU A 482 40.45 120.21 61.47
C LEU A 482 41.20 121.40 60.86
N ALA A 483 41.26 121.48 59.54
CA ALA A 483 41.95 122.56 58.82
C ALA A 483 41.29 123.91 59.09
N ILE A 484 39.95 124.02 59.12
CA ILE A 484 39.27 125.29 59.40
C ILE A 484 39.23 125.66 60.89
N ARG A 485 39.56 124.71 61.79
CA ARG A 485 39.41 124.86 63.25
C ARG A 485 40.08 126.12 63.82
N HIS A 486 41.23 126.51 63.30
CA HIS A 486 42.00 127.64 63.79
C HIS A 486 41.41 129.00 63.39
N MET A 487 40.53 129.03 62.39
CA MET A 487 39.88 130.24 61.87
C MET A 487 38.48 130.50 62.48
N LEU A 488 37.98 129.59 63.32
CA LEU A 488 36.64 129.68 63.90
C LEU A 488 36.58 130.59 65.13
N LEU A 489 35.43 131.24 65.36
CA LEU A 489 35.14 131.97 66.59
C LEU A 489 35.02 131.01 67.79
N PRO A 490 35.31 131.46 69.04
CA PRO A 490 35.42 130.59 70.21
C PRO A 490 34.16 129.75 70.48
N GLU A 491 32.96 130.30 70.30
CA GLU A 491 31.70 129.57 70.49
C GLU A 491 31.56 128.38 69.50
N ASN A 492 32.02 128.55 68.26
CA ASN A 492 31.90 127.55 67.19
C ASN A 492 32.98 126.46 67.25
N LYS A 493 34.09 126.70 67.96
CA LYS A 493 35.15 125.70 68.12
C LYS A 493 34.68 124.48 68.91
N VAL A 494 33.78 124.66 69.88
CA VAL A 494 33.25 123.56 70.70
C VAL A 494 32.40 122.62 69.84
N VAL A 495 31.46 123.17 69.06
CA VAL A 495 30.57 122.38 68.18
C VAL A 495 31.36 121.63 67.10
N VAL A 496 32.33 122.28 66.45
CA VAL A 496 33.16 121.61 65.42
C VAL A 496 34.06 120.54 66.02
N GLN A 497 34.54 120.72 67.26
CA GLN A 497 35.32 119.72 67.97
C GLN A 497 34.47 118.49 68.34
N GLU A 498 33.20 118.69 68.69
CA GLU A 498 32.22 117.62 68.93
C GLU A 498 31.95 116.80 67.64
N VAL A 499 31.69 117.48 66.51
CA VAL A 499 31.50 116.85 65.20
C VAL A 499 32.74 116.07 64.77
N ILE A 500 33.94 116.63 64.94
CA ILE A 500 35.20 115.91 64.68
C ILE A 500 35.32 114.67 65.56
N ARG A 501 34.88 114.73 66.81
CA ARG A 501 34.92 113.58 67.73
C ARG A 501 33.93 112.49 67.33
N GLU A 502 32.70 112.85 66.97
CA GLU A 502 31.67 111.91 66.49
C GLU A 502 32.04 111.28 65.14
N MET A 503 32.61 112.05 64.23
CA MET A 503 33.09 111.51 62.95
C MET A 503 34.27 110.56 63.15
N LYS A 504 35.20 110.89 64.06
CA LYS A 504 36.29 109.97 64.42
C LYS A 504 35.82 108.70 65.12
N SER A 505 34.76 108.75 65.92
CA SER A 505 34.21 107.54 66.55
C SER A 505 33.42 106.66 65.59
N ASN A 506 32.90 107.21 64.48
CA ASN A 506 32.17 106.48 63.44
C ASN A 506 33.05 105.94 62.30
N ILE A 507 34.35 106.27 62.28
CA ILE A 507 35.31 105.58 61.40
C ILE A 507 35.47 104.18 61.96
N ASP A 508 34.94 103.20 61.24
CA ASP A 508 35.00 101.82 61.65
C ASP A 508 36.43 101.27 61.43
N ASN A 509 37.16 101.01 62.51
CA ASN A 509 38.50 100.40 62.44
C ASN A 509 38.46 98.88 62.25
N THR A 510 37.28 98.27 62.07
CA THR A 510 37.08 96.82 61.99
C THR A 510 36.85 96.28 60.57
N VAL A 511 37.00 97.10 59.53
CA VAL A 511 36.80 96.72 58.10
C VAL A 511 37.50 95.41 57.72
N TRP A 512 38.69 95.14 58.26
CA TRP A 512 39.40 93.88 58.03
C TRP A 512 38.70 92.67 58.69
N GLY A 513 38.22 92.81 59.92
CA GLY A 513 37.54 91.72 60.62
C GLY A 513 36.25 91.29 59.92
N GLU A 514 35.50 92.27 59.39
CA GLU A 514 34.29 91.98 58.61
C GLU A 514 34.62 91.35 57.24
N PHE A 515 35.67 91.84 56.56
CA PHE A 515 36.17 91.22 55.32
C PHE A 515 36.56 89.76 55.54
N GLU A 516 37.32 89.46 56.59
CA GLU A 516 37.87 88.12 56.83
C GLU A 516 36.77 87.09 57.09
N VAL A 517 35.77 87.43 57.90
CA VAL A 517 34.60 86.56 58.15
C VAL A 517 33.82 86.30 56.85
N ARG A 518 33.57 87.34 56.05
CA ARG A 518 32.81 87.20 54.79
C ARG A 518 33.59 86.46 53.71
N PHE A 519 34.90 86.66 53.63
CA PHE A 519 35.79 85.95 52.73
C PHE A 519 35.86 84.46 53.07
N GLN A 520 35.97 84.09 54.35
CA GLN A 520 35.94 82.68 54.77
C GLN A 520 34.59 82.02 54.47
N ASN A 521 33.47 82.75 54.56
CA ASN A 521 32.18 82.18 54.19
C ASN A 521 32.07 81.81 52.69
N VAL A 522 32.77 82.54 51.81
CA VAL A 522 32.78 82.27 50.36
C VAL A 522 33.93 81.33 49.97
N HIS A 523 35.04 81.36 50.71
CA HIS A 523 36.26 80.62 50.45
C HIS A 523 36.73 79.88 51.72
N GLN A 524 35.92 78.90 52.16
CA GLN A 524 36.07 78.22 53.46
C GLN A 524 37.46 77.61 53.69
N ASP A 525 38.09 77.09 52.64
CA ASP A 525 39.38 76.39 52.74
C ASP A 525 40.58 77.23 52.29
N PHE A 526 40.38 78.48 51.87
CA PHE A 526 41.44 79.25 51.23
C PHE A 526 42.64 79.44 52.15
N TYR A 527 42.43 79.82 53.41
CA TYR A 527 43.53 80.03 54.35
C TYR A 527 44.24 78.73 54.72
N GLN A 528 43.51 77.61 54.79
CA GLN A 528 44.10 76.30 55.02
C GLN A 528 45.00 75.91 53.83
N LYS A 529 44.47 75.93 52.60
CA LYS A 529 45.23 75.61 51.38
C LYS A 529 46.41 76.54 51.17
N LEU A 530 46.23 77.82 51.46
CA LEU A 530 47.30 78.82 51.37
C LEU A 530 48.39 78.52 52.40
N GLY A 531 48.04 78.17 53.64
CA GLY A 531 48.97 77.81 54.70
C GLY A 531 49.70 76.49 54.45
N GLU A 532 49.02 75.47 53.90
CA GLU A 532 49.65 74.21 53.49
C GLU A 532 50.68 74.42 52.38
N LYS A 533 50.36 75.28 51.40
CA LYS A 533 51.23 75.52 50.24
C LYS A 533 52.33 76.55 50.51
N TYR A 534 52.08 77.50 51.41
CA TYR A 534 53.00 78.61 51.74
C TYR A 534 52.99 78.89 53.26
N PRO A 535 53.63 78.02 54.06
CA PRO A 535 53.56 78.10 55.53
C PRO A 535 54.29 79.30 56.14
N ASP A 536 55.28 79.86 55.45
CA ASP A 536 56.12 80.96 55.94
C ASP A 536 55.54 82.37 55.69
N LEU A 537 54.28 82.45 55.25
CA LEU A 537 53.60 83.73 55.04
C LEU A 537 53.31 84.40 56.38
N THR A 538 53.68 85.67 56.47
CA THR A 538 53.30 86.48 57.63
C THR A 538 51.80 86.73 57.62
N PRO A 539 51.18 87.02 58.78
CA PRO A 539 49.76 87.37 58.83
C PRO A 539 49.39 88.45 57.81
N ASN A 540 50.19 89.52 57.67
CA ASN A 540 49.91 90.59 56.71
C ASN A 540 50.01 90.18 55.24
N GLU A 541 50.88 89.23 54.92
CA GLU A 541 50.99 88.64 53.58
C GLU A 541 49.80 87.72 53.29
N THR A 542 49.36 86.93 54.27
CA THR A 542 48.15 86.11 54.21
C THR A 542 46.90 86.97 53.95
N LYS A 543 46.79 88.13 54.63
CA LYS A 543 45.73 89.11 54.37
C LYS A 543 45.79 89.65 52.94
N LEU A 544 47.00 89.96 52.47
CA LEU A 544 47.22 90.43 51.11
C LEU A 544 46.81 89.38 50.07
N CYS A 545 47.05 88.09 50.31
CA CYS A 545 46.61 87.00 49.44
C CYS A 545 45.07 86.96 49.31
N ALA A 546 44.33 87.14 50.40
CA ALA A 546 42.87 87.14 50.36
C ALA A 546 42.30 88.30 49.52
N PHE A 547 42.89 89.49 49.59
CA PHE A 547 42.50 90.59 48.70
C PHE A 547 42.84 90.32 47.24
N LEU A 548 44.01 89.76 46.98
CA LEU A 548 44.44 89.42 45.63
C LEU A 548 43.60 88.28 45.02
N ARG A 549 43.12 87.33 45.85
CA ARG A 549 42.19 86.27 45.44
C ARG A 549 40.91 86.81 44.83
N LEU A 550 40.40 87.90 45.39
CA LEU A 550 39.23 88.63 44.88
C LEU A 550 39.58 89.59 43.73
N ASN A 551 40.79 89.51 43.19
CA ASN A 551 41.29 90.37 42.12
C ASN A 551 41.25 91.87 42.46
N MET A 552 41.44 92.23 43.74
CA MET A 552 41.46 93.63 44.15
C MET A 552 42.73 94.34 43.65
N THR A 553 42.56 95.57 43.18
CA THR A 553 43.70 96.36 42.70
C THR A 553 44.53 96.86 43.87
N THR A 554 45.79 97.23 43.59
CA THR A 554 46.67 97.85 44.60
C THR A 554 46.05 99.10 45.21
N LYS A 555 45.27 99.86 44.42
CA LYS A 555 44.57 101.05 44.88
C LYS A 555 43.50 100.69 45.91
N ASP A 556 42.73 99.64 45.63
CA ASP A 556 41.65 99.18 46.51
C ASP A 556 42.20 98.66 47.84
N ILE A 557 43.26 97.85 47.76
CA ILE A 557 43.93 97.28 48.95
C ILE A 557 44.55 98.39 49.82
N SER A 558 45.15 99.40 49.18
CA SER A 558 45.69 100.58 49.86
C SER A 558 44.61 101.34 50.62
N ALA A 559 43.43 101.50 50.00
CA ALA A 559 42.29 102.14 50.63
C ALA A 559 41.75 101.32 51.82
N ILE A 560 41.63 99.99 51.68
CA ILE A 560 41.12 99.11 52.75
C ILE A 560 42.03 99.05 53.97
N THR A 561 43.33 98.98 53.72
CA THR A 561 44.31 98.75 54.79
C THR A 561 44.84 100.06 55.38
N PHE A 562 44.42 101.21 54.84
CA PHE A 562 44.94 102.54 55.17
C PHE A 562 46.46 102.65 55.04
N GLN A 563 47.06 101.83 54.18
CA GLN A 563 48.48 101.86 53.87
C GLN A 563 48.72 102.62 52.58
N SER A 564 49.88 103.26 52.45
CA SER A 564 50.21 103.96 51.20
C SER A 564 50.25 103.00 50.01
N LEU A 565 49.86 103.48 48.83
CA LEU A 565 49.96 102.73 47.56
C LEU A 565 51.34 102.10 47.37
N LYS A 566 52.40 102.83 47.74
CA LYS A 566 53.79 102.36 47.65
C LYS A 566 54.08 101.22 48.63
N SER A 567 53.52 101.25 49.83
CA SER A 567 53.61 100.15 50.80
C SER A 567 52.99 98.87 50.24
N ILE A 568 51.77 98.97 49.67
CA ILE A 568 51.07 97.81 49.10
C ILE A 568 51.79 97.27 47.86
N GLN A 569 52.35 98.13 47.00
CA GLN A 569 53.17 97.68 45.86
C GLN A 569 54.39 96.89 46.33
N VAL A 570 55.08 97.39 47.36
CA VAL A 570 56.23 96.70 47.95
C VAL A 570 55.80 95.40 48.61
N ALA A 571 54.67 95.37 49.32
CA ALA A 571 54.12 94.16 49.94
C ALA A 571 53.75 93.12 48.87
N ARG A 572 53.13 93.51 47.75
CA ARG A 572 52.84 92.63 46.61
C ARG A 572 54.11 92.06 45.98
N ALA A 573 55.14 92.90 45.79
CA ALA A 573 56.41 92.46 45.24
C ALA A 573 57.16 91.49 46.18
N ARG A 574 57.11 91.74 47.50
CA ARG A 574 57.68 90.85 48.52
C ARG A 574 56.94 89.51 48.58
N LEU A 575 55.61 89.55 48.60
CA LEU A 575 54.76 88.38 48.57
C LEU A 575 55.07 87.51 47.34
N ARG A 576 55.16 88.14 46.15
CA ARG A 576 55.51 87.45 44.90
C ARG A 576 56.87 86.73 45.00
N LYS A 577 57.88 87.40 45.59
CA LYS A 577 59.21 86.81 45.80
C LYS A 577 59.16 85.65 46.81
N ARG A 578 58.39 85.78 47.87
CA ARG A 578 58.26 84.77 48.94
C ARG A 578 57.47 83.54 48.49
N MET A 579 56.51 83.72 47.57
CA MET A 579 55.77 82.63 46.94
C MET A 579 56.48 82.02 45.72
N GLY A 580 57.70 82.47 45.40
CA GLY A 580 58.54 81.89 44.34
C GLY A 580 58.04 82.13 42.91
N ILE A 581 57.24 83.18 42.67
CA ILE A 581 56.56 83.40 41.39
C ILE A 581 57.50 84.13 40.40
N THR A 582 57.82 83.47 39.28
CA THR A 582 58.68 83.97 38.19
C THR A 582 57.99 85.10 37.41
N ARG A 583 58.69 85.88 36.56
CA ARG A 583 58.16 87.11 35.92
C ARG A 583 56.89 86.91 35.05
N ASP A 584 56.64 85.70 34.55
CA ASP A 584 55.55 85.43 33.59
C ASP A 584 54.24 84.99 34.26
N ASP A 585 54.28 84.53 35.51
CA ASP A 585 53.10 84.02 36.21
C ASP A 585 52.29 85.14 36.89
N ASN A 586 50.97 85.10 36.76
CA ASN A 586 50.08 86.06 37.42
C ASN A 586 49.75 85.60 38.85
N LEU A 587 50.22 86.37 39.83
CA LEU A 587 49.99 86.14 41.26
C LEU A 587 48.50 86.01 41.60
N VAL A 588 47.61 86.77 40.94
CA VAL A 588 46.16 86.69 41.16
C VAL A 588 45.59 85.36 40.67
N THR A 589 45.99 84.90 39.48
CA THR A 589 45.48 83.67 38.88
C THR A 589 45.87 82.43 39.70
N ILE A 590 47.09 82.40 40.23
CA ILE A 590 47.55 81.31 41.11
C ILE A 590 46.75 81.31 42.42
N LEU A 591 46.52 82.48 43.01
CA LEU A 591 45.68 82.59 44.21
C LEU A 591 44.24 82.18 43.90
N GLN A 592 43.72 82.51 42.71
CA GLN A 592 42.38 82.09 42.27
C GLN A 592 42.19 80.58 42.11
N GLN A 593 43.27 79.82 42.01
CA GLN A 593 43.24 78.36 41.95
C GLN A 593 43.33 77.70 43.34
N LEU A 594 43.60 78.49 44.39
CA LEU A 594 43.49 78.10 45.79
C LEU A 594 42.09 78.43 46.30
#